data_AF-A0A1D6IXJ4-F1
#
_entry.id   AF-A0A1D6IXJ4-F1
#
_cell.length_a   1.000
_cell.length_b   1.000
_cell.length_c   1.000
_cell.angle_alpha   90.00
_cell.angle_beta   90.00
_cell.angle_gamma   90.00
#
_symmetry.space_group_name_H-M   'P 1'
#
loop_
_entity.id
_entity.type
_entity.pdbx_description
1 polymer ?
#
loop_
_entity_poly.entity_id
_entity_poly.type
_entity_poly.pdbx_seq_one_letter_code
_entity_poly.pdbx_strand_id
1 'polypeptide(L)'
;MKETEGWSGPENLNHVSEAIKKERRAPMNEFEVFHDKGTNRWTVVGAGIQCFVQMTNWQYSDSLKRFQHALEACGMNRALTKEGVKEGDTVIIGEVYSLCLYVQSRSYRAHEVILGLPYDQRIDIWSLGCILSELYTGEVLFPNEPVSVMLAQMIGITGPIDMEILELGQETQKYFTDDYDHFTENEVRFLFHTCSSIL
;
A
#
# COMPACT_ATOMS: atom_id res chain seq x y z
N MET A 1 -45.49 -9.31 -20.51
CA MET A 1 -44.73 -10.31 -19.73
C MET A 1 -43.27 -10.09 -20.10
N LYS A 2 -42.49 -9.44 -19.22
CA LYS A 2 -41.04 -9.28 -19.40
C LYS A 2 -40.38 -10.23 -18.42
N GLU A 3 -39.52 -11.07 -18.96
CA GLU A 3 -38.77 -12.11 -18.27
C GLU A 3 -37.76 -11.51 -17.30
N THR A 4 -37.55 -12.23 -16.21
CA THR A 4 -36.67 -11.95 -15.08
C THR A 4 -35.21 -12.15 -15.48
N GLU A 5 -34.41 -11.08 -15.51
CA GLU A 5 -32.95 -11.21 -15.60
C GLU A 5 -32.37 -11.50 -14.22
N GLY A 6 -31.57 -12.57 -14.19
CA GLY A 6 -31.05 -13.20 -13.00
C GLY A 6 -30.00 -12.36 -12.28
N TRP A 7 -30.14 -12.35 -10.96
CA TRP A 7 -29.14 -11.90 -10.01
C TRP A 7 -27.88 -12.78 -10.14
N SER A 8 -26.80 -12.29 -10.73
CA SER A 8 -25.47 -12.86 -10.59
C SER A 8 -24.92 -12.48 -9.21
N GLY A 9 -24.76 -13.49 -8.33
CA GLY A 9 -24.30 -13.32 -6.95
C GLY A 9 -22.90 -12.69 -6.83
N PRO A 10 -22.46 -12.38 -5.58
CA PRO A 10 -21.28 -11.56 -5.34
C PRO A 10 -20.03 -12.21 -5.92
N GLU A 11 -19.31 -11.47 -6.76
CA GLU A 11 -18.05 -11.91 -7.33
C GLU A 11 -17.03 -12.20 -6.22
N ASN A 12 -16.37 -13.35 -6.35
CA ASN A 12 -15.59 -13.96 -5.29
C ASN A 12 -14.26 -13.20 -5.07
N LEU A 13 -14.23 -12.31 -4.07
CA LEU A 13 -13.04 -11.53 -3.66
C LEU A 13 -11.92 -12.35 -2.99
N ASN A 14 -12.03 -13.68 -2.90
CA ASN A 14 -10.97 -14.50 -2.31
C ASN A 14 -9.65 -14.33 -3.08
N HIS A 15 -9.70 -14.14 -4.40
CA HIS A 15 -8.48 -14.10 -5.22
C HIS A 15 -7.54 -12.94 -4.83
N VAL A 16 -8.07 -11.76 -4.45
CA VAL A 16 -7.27 -10.61 -4.00
C VAL A 16 -6.67 -10.89 -2.62
N SER A 17 -7.47 -11.45 -1.71
CA SER A 17 -6.98 -11.84 -0.38
C SER A 17 -5.91 -12.93 -0.46
N GLU A 18 -6.03 -13.84 -1.44
CA GLU A 18 -5.03 -14.87 -1.71
C GLU A 18 -3.78 -14.29 -2.37
N ALA A 19 -3.89 -13.28 -3.24
CA ALA A 19 -2.75 -12.56 -3.79
C ALA A 19 -1.95 -11.84 -2.69
N ILE A 20 -2.62 -11.12 -1.78
CA ILE A 20 -1.98 -10.45 -0.64
C ILE A 20 -1.35 -11.46 0.33
N LYS A 21 -2.03 -12.58 0.60
CA LYS A 21 -1.46 -13.67 1.43
C LYS A 21 -0.28 -14.35 0.75
N LYS A 22 -0.29 -14.47 -0.58
CA LYS A 22 0.78 -15.05 -1.39
C LYS A 22 2.00 -14.12 -1.37
N GLU A 23 1.78 -12.83 -1.50
CA GLU A 23 2.84 -11.80 -1.43
C GLU A 23 3.49 -11.77 -0.03
N ARG A 24 2.70 -11.84 1.04
CA ARG A 24 3.21 -11.92 2.44
C ARG A 24 3.92 -13.24 2.76
N ARG A 25 3.64 -14.31 2.02
CA ARG A 25 4.29 -15.63 2.15
C ARG A 25 5.33 -15.87 1.06
N ALA A 26 5.64 -14.87 0.25
CA ALA A 26 6.61 -15.00 -0.81
C ALA A 26 7.96 -15.38 -0.20
N PRO A 27 8.60 -16.46 -0.70
CA PRO A 27 9.89 -16.88 -0.17
C PRO A 27 10.94 -15.82 -0.49
N MET A 28 11.83 -15.57 0.46
CA MET A 28 12.90 -14.56 0.31
C MET A 28 13.95 -14.94 -0.76
N ASN A 29 13.87 -16.16 -1.29
CA ASN A 29 14.73 -16.68 -2.36
C ASN A 29 14.15 -16.45 -3.77
N GLU A 30 12.93 -15.93 -3.89
CA GLU A 30 12.28 -15.62 -5.15
C GLU A 30 12.45 -14.13 -5.44
N PHE A 31 13.46 -13.81 -6.26
CA PHE A 31 13.81 -12.45 -6.65
C PHE A 31 14.43 -12.43 -8.06
N GLU A 32 14.33 -11.28 -8.72
CA GLU A 32 14.89 -11.00 -10.03
C GLU A 32 15.88 -9.84 -9.94
N VAL A 33 16.98 -9.93 -10.68
CA VAL A 33 18.03 -8.90 -10.71
C VAL A 33 18.01 -8.21 -12.06
N PHE A 34 17.87 -6.89 -12.04
CA PHE A 34 17.89 -6.02 -13.20
C PHE A 34 19.15 -5.16 -13.17
N HIS A 35 19.73 -4.92 -14.35
CA HIS A 35 20.88 -4.05 -14.52
C HIS A 35 20.56 -2.94 -15.50
N ASP A 36 20.54 -1.70 -15.00
CA ASP A 36 20.43 -0.52 -15.85
C ASP A 36 21.83 -0.04 -16.25
N LYS A 37 22.20 -0.35 -17.50
CA LYS A 37 23.49 0.06 -18.10
C LYS A 37 23.63 1.57 -18.26
N GLY A 38 22.53 2.33 -18.26
CA GLY A 38 22.57 3.79 -18.38
C GLY A 38 23.01 4.47 -17.09
N THR A 39 22.60 3.95 -15.94
CA THR A 39 22.90 4.53 -14.61
C THR A 39 23.93 3.74 -13.80
N ASN A 40 24.37 2.58 -14.31
CA ASN A 40 25.25 1.63 -13.61
C ASN A 40 24.69 1.22 -12.25
N ARG A 41 23.37 0.99 -12.19
CA ARG A 41 22.66 0.59 -10.99
C ARG A 41 22.07 -0.80 -11.17
N TRP A 42 22.12 -1.57 -10.09
CA TRP A 42 21.54 -2.89 -10.02
C TRP A 42 20.28 -2.81 -9.17
N THR A 43 19.19 -3.38 -9.63
CA THR A 43 17.91 -3.40 -8.92
C THR A 43 17.50 -4.84 -8.68
N VAL A 44 17.16 -5.19 -7.44
CA VAL A 44 16.68 -6.53 -7.10
C VAL A 44 15.24 -6.45 -6.66
N VAL A 45 14.35 -7.10 -7.40
CA VAL A 45 12.90 -7.08 -7.14
C VAL A 45 12.46 -8.44 -6.63
N GLY A 46 11.74 -8.46 -5.51
CA GLY A 46 11.16 -9.68 -4.97
C GLY A 46 10.30 -9.37 -3.74
N ALA A 47 9.07 -9.88 -3.72
CA ALA A 47 8.09 -9.56 -2.67
C ALA A 47 8.61 -9.92 -1.26
N GLY A 48 9.21 -11.12 -1.11
CA GLY A 48 9.71 -11.59 0.18
C GLY A 48 10.88 -10.76 0.71
N ILE A 49 11.86 -10.46 -0.14
CA ILE A 49 13.04 -9.67 0.25
C ILE A 49 12.69 -8.21 0.51
N GLN A 50 11.74 -7.67 -0.24
CA GLN A 50 11.23 -6.31 -0.07
C GLN A 50 10.48 -6.13 1.24
N CYS A 51 9.59 -7.07 1.58
CA CYS A 51 8.94 -7.11 2.89
C CYS A 51 9.99 -7.13 4.01
N PHE A 52 11.06 -7.91 3.84
CA PHE A 52 12.13 -8.00 4.83
C PHE A 52 12.92 -6.68 4.98
N VAL A 53 13.24 -5.99 3.88
CA VAL A 53 13.84 -4.63 3.93
C VAL A 53 12.92 -3.67 4.69
N GLN A 54 11.63 -3.69 4.39
CA GLN A 54 10.64 -2.80 5.00
C GLN A 54 10.45 -3.06 6.50
N MET A 55 10.48 -4.32 6.93
CA MET A 55 10.37 -4.71 8.33
C MET A 55 11.68 -4.55 9.12
N THR A 56 12.77 -4.20 8.46
CA THR A 56 14.08 -4.02 9.10
C THR A 56 14.16 -2.61 9.71
N ASN A 57 14.39 -2.54 11.02
CA ASN A 57 14.67 -1.28 11.68
C ASN A 57 16.11 -0.83 11.41
N TRP A 58 16.29 0.07 10.43
CA TRP A 58 17.60 0.57 9.99
C TRP A 58 18.32 1.48 10.98
N GLN A 59 17.63 2.04 11.98
CA GLN A 59 18.26 2.88 13.01
C GLN A 59 19.09 2.05 14.00
N TYR A 60 18.90 0.73 14.01
CA TYR A 60 19.59 -0.17 14.92
C TYR A 60 20.74 -0.89 14.21
N SER A 61 21.97 -0.66 14.65
CA SER A 61 23.19 -1.11 13.95
C SER A 61 23.28 -2.63 13.77
N ASP A 62 22.73 -3.42 14.69
CA ASP A 62 22.73 -4.88 14.54
C ASP A 62 21.72 -5.36 13.49
N SER A 63 20.72 -4.54 13.15
CA SER A 63 19.76 -4.87 12.09
C SER A 63 20.46 -4.99 10.74
N LEU A 64 21.48 -4.16 10.48
CA LEU A 64 22.26 -4.26 9.23
C LEU A 64 22.99 -5.62 9.14
N LYS A 65 23.55 -6.10 10.25
CA LYS A 65 24.21 -7.42 10.29
C LYS A 65 23.21 -8.56 10.08
N ARG A 66 22.04 -8.49 10.73
CA ARG A 66 20.94 -9.45 10.56
C ARG A 66 20.44 -9.47 9.12
N PHE A 67 20.34 -8.28 8.54
CA PHE A 67 19.92 -8.09 7.17
C PHE A 67 20.92 -8.73 6.20
N GLN A 68 22.21 -8.42 6.34
CA GLN A 68 23.27 -9.00 5.52
C GLN A 68 23.29 -10.54 5.62
N HIS A 69 23.18 -11.08 6.83
CA HIS A 69 23.15 -12.53 7.04
C HIS A 69 21.92 -13.19 6.40
N ALA A 70 20.77 -12.51 6.41
CA ALA A 70 19.57 -12.96 5.72
C ALA A 70 19.75 -12.95 4.19
N LEU A 71 20.38 -11.91 3.62
CA LEU A 71 20.71 -11.87 2.19
C LEU A 71 21.65 -13.00 1.76
N GLU A 72 22.64 -13.31 2.61
CA GLU A 72 23.56 -14.43 2.41
C GLU A 72 22.81 -15.77 2.42
N ALA A 73 21.93 -15.98 3.40
CA ALA A 73 21.12 -17.18 3.52
C ALA A 73 20.18 -17.37 2.32
N CYS A 74 19.68 -16.28 1.74
CA CYS A 74 18.83 -16.30 0.55
C CYS A 74 19.60 -16.53 -0.76
N GLY A 75 20.93 -16.53 -0.71
CA GLY A 75 21.78 -16.67 -1.88
C GLY A 75 21.82 -15.42 -2.76
N MET A 76 21.34 -14.27 -2.27
CA MET A 76 21.30 -13.02 -3.02
C MET A 76 22.70 -12.55 -3.42
N ASN A 77 23.67 -12.61 -2.49
CA ASN A 77 25.06 -12.24 -2.79
C ASN A 77 25.63 -13.09 -3.94
N ARG A 78 25.32 -14.39 -3.98
CA ARG A 78 25.76 -15.27 -5.07
C ARG A 78 25.10 -14.92 -6.40
N ALA A 79 23.81 -14.58 -6.39
CA ALA A 79 23.09 -14.15 -7.58
C ALA A 79 23.66 -12.84 -8.13
N LEU A 80 23.93 -11.85 -7.28
CA LEU A 80 24.53 -10.56 -7.66
C LEU A 80 25.92 -10.76 -8.27
N THR A 81 26.78 -11.57 -7.66
CA THR A 81 28.10 -11.87 -8.21
C THR A 81 28.02 -12.61 -9.55
N LYS A 82 27.06 -13.52 -9.70
CA LYS A 82 26.83 -14.26 -10.96
C LYS A 82 26.44 -13.31 -12.10
N GLU A 83 25.63 -12.30 -11.80
CA GLU A 83 25.23 -11.27 -12.78
C GLU A 83 26.37 -10.27 -13.06
N GLY A 84 27.43 -10.26 -12.25
CA GLY A 84 28.63 -9.46 -12.48
C GLY A 84 28.76 -8.19 -11.63
N VAL A 85 27.95 -8.07 -10.57
CA VAL A 85 28.05 -6.99 -9.57
C VAL A 85 29.41 -7.04 -8.89
N LYS A 86 30.08 -5.89 -8.81
CA LYS A 86 31.39 -5.75 -8.13
C LYS A 86 31.23 -4.99 -6.81
N GLU A 87 32.20 -5.19 -5.94
CA GLU A 87 32.31 -4.44 -4.69
C GLU A 87 32.52 -2.96 -5.01
N GLY A 88 31.56 -2.11 -4.60
CA GLY A 88 31.50 -0.68 -4.96
C GLY A 88 30.34 -0.30 -5.88
N ASP A 89 29.65 -1.26 -6.50
CA ASP A 89 28.43 -0.99 -7.27
C ASP A 89 27.24 -0.71 -6.34
N THR A 90 26.33 0.16 -6.78
CA THR A 90 25.10 0.46 -6.04
C THR A 90 24.01 -0.55 -6.39
N VAL A 91 23.57 -1.31 -5.39
CA VAL A 91 22.45 -2.26 -5.48
C VAL A 91 21.25 -1.68 -4.73
N ILE A 92 20.12 -1.57 -5.41
CA ILE A 92 18.84 -1.12 -4.88
C ILE A 92 17.96 -2.37 -4.71
N ILE A 93 17.36 -2.54 -3.52
CA ILE A 93 16.46 -3.66 -3.24
C ILE A 93 15.03 -3.13 -3.25
N GLY A 94 14.24 -3.66 -4.17
CA GLY A 94 12.90 -3.21 -4.49
C GLY A 94 12.83 -2.29 -5.70
N GLU A 95 11.62 -2.06 -6.20
CA GLU A 95 11.37 -0.87 -7.01
C GLU A 95 11.60 0.38 -6.15
N VAL A 96 12.09 1.45 -6.78
CA VAL A 96 12.26 2.77 -6.13
C VAL A 96 10.97 3.26 -5.47
N TYR A 97 9.82 2.70 -5.87
CA TYR A 97 8.48 3.04 -5.41
C TYR A 97 7.70 1.87 -4.82
N SER A 98 8.33 0.79 -4.33
CA SER A 98 7.53 -0.21 -3.60
C SER A 98 7.20 0.29 -2.21
N LEU A 99 6.03 0.90 -2.16
CA LEU A 99 5.50 1.62 -1.03
C LEU A 99 4.82 0.61 -0.12
N CYS A 100 5.34 0.50 1.10
CA CYS A 100 4.74 -0.37 2.10
C CYS A 100 3.32 0.10 2.41
N LEU A 101 2.31 -0.64 1.98
CA LEU A 101 0.89 -0.41 2.31
C LEU A 101 0.59 -0.54 3.81
N TYR A 102 1.55 -1.03 4.60
CA TYR A 102 1.41 -1.34 6.02
C TYR A 102 2.33 -0.54 6.94
N VAL A 103 2.76 0.65 6.49
CA VAL A 103 3.65 1.53 7.27
C VAL A 103 2.94 2.20 8.47
N GLN A 104 1.63 2.46 8.36
CA GLN A 104 0.83 3.14 9.40
C GLN A 104 -0.17 2.21 10.10
N SER A 105 -0.49 2.52 11.35
CA SER A 105 -1.65 1.96 12.05
C SER A 105 -2.94 2.27 11.29
N ARG A 106 -3.85 1.29 11.23
CA ARG A 106 -5.02 1.34 10.33
C ARG A 106 -5.87 2.61 10.48
N SER A 107 -6.20 3.00 11.70
CA SER A 107 -7.02 4.18 12.00
C SER A 107 -6.37 5.53 11.68
N TYR A 108 -5.06 5.58 11.49
CA TYR A 108 -4.31 6.82 11.22
C TYR A 108 -3.64 6.80 9.85
N ARG A 109 -4.01 5.83 9.01
CA ARG A 109 -3.39 5.60 7.71
C ARG A 109 -3.89 6.61 6.68
N ALA A 110 -2.97 7.17 5.91
CA ALA A 110 -3.30 8.13 4.86
C ALA A 110 -3.93 7.42 3.65
N HIS A 111 -4.78 8.14 2.90
CA HIS A 111 -5.45 7.57 1.73
C HIS A 111 -4.46 7.15 0.64
N GLU A 112 -3.37 7.89 0.44
CA GLU A 112 -2.33 7.57 -0.53
C GLU A 112 -1.61 6.25 -0.19
N VAL A 113 -1.46 5.95 1.11
CA VAL A 113 -0.91 4.67 1.57
C VAL A 113 -1.90 3.53 1.34
N ILE A 114 -3.21 3.78 1.47
CA ILE A 114 -4.25 2.77 1.20
C ILE A 114 -4.32 2.44 -0.29
N LEU A 115 -4.16 3.45 -1.16
CA LEU A 115 -4.26 3.33 -2.61
C LEU A 115 -2.98 2.81 -3.28
N GLY A 116 -1.89 2.64 -2.51
CA GLY A 116 -0.59 2.22 -3.06
C GLY A 116 0.04 3.30 -3.93
N LEU A 117 -0.16 4.56 -3.56
CA LEU A 117 0.41 5.72 -4.24
C LEU A 117 1.76 6.11 -3.63
N PRO A 118 2.66 6.72 -4.43
CA PRO A 118 3.87 7.34 -3.92
C PRO A 118 3.57 8.29 -2.77
N TYR A 119 4.15 7.99 -1.61
CA TYR A 119 3.97 8.74 -0.39
C TYR A 119 5.31 9.27 0.13
N ASP A 120 5.25 10.38 0.85
CA ASP A 120 6.39 11.02 1.49
C ASP A 120 6.15 11.15 3.00
N GLN A 121 6.93 12.01 3.68
CA GLN A 121 6.78 12.28 5.11
C GLN A 121 5.45 12.96 5.48
N ARG A 122 4.64 13.40 4.50
CA ARG A 122 3.32 14.01 4.76
C ARG A 122 2.30 13.02 5.30
N ILE A 123 2.52 11.71 5.12
CA ILE A 123 1.68 10.69 5.76
C ILE A 123 1.67 10.86 7.29
N ASP A 124 2.76 11.34 7.88
CA ASP A 124 2.83 11.61 9.32
C ASP A 124 1.99 12.82 9.71
N ILE A 125 1.85 13.81 8.82
CA ILE A 125 0.97 14.98 9.02
C ILE A 125 -0.49 14.53 9.00
N TRP A 126 -0.85 13.61 8.10
CA TRP A 126 -2.17 12.99 8.08
C TRP A 126 -2.48 12.27 9.41
N SER A 127 -1.57 11.40 9.86
CA SER A 127 -1.71 10.70 11.14
C SER A 127 -1.83 11.67 12.31
N LEU A 128 -1.04 12.74 12.32
CA LEU A 128 -1.11 13.78 13.34
C LEU A 128 -2.48 14.48 13.33
N GLY A 129 -3.04 14.79 12.16
CA GLY A 129 -4.38 15.36 12.03
C GLY A 129 -5.46 14.47 12.62
N CYS A 130 -5.38 13.15 12.35
CA CYS A 130 -6.31 12.18 12.93
C CYS A 130 -6.21 12.12 14.46
N ILE A 131 -4.98 12.11 15.01
CA ILE A 131 -4.73 12.12 16.46
C ILE A 131 -5.25 13.41 17.10
N LEU A 132 -5.01 14.57 16.48
CA LEU A 132 -5.50 15.85 16.99
C LEU A 132 -7.03 15.90 17.02
N SER A 133 -7.69 15.36 15.97
CA SER A 133 -9.15 15.23 15.96
C SER A 133 -9.63 14.33 17.08
N GLU A 134 -9.01 13.17 17.28
CA GLU A 134 -9.36 12.22 18.35
C GLU A 134 -9.18 12.82 19.75
N LEU A 135 -8.11 13.57 19.98
CA LEU A 135 -7.89 14.28 21.24
C LEU A 135 -8.96 15.36 21.49
N TYR A 136 -9.49 15.97 20.43
CA TYR A 136 -10.50 17.00 20.53
C TYR A 136 -11.92 16.44 20.76
N THR A 137 -12.28 15.36 20.05
CA THR A 137 -13.61 14.75 20.12
C THR A 137 -13.73 13.67 21.19
N GLY A 138 -12.61 13.04 21.57
CA GLY A 138 -12.57 11.83 22.38
C GLY A 138 -12.89 10.53 21.61
N GLU A 139 -13.07 10.61 20.29
CA GLU A 139 -13.40 9.48 19.42
C GLU A 139 -12.43 9.37 18.24
N VAL A 140 -12.07 8.13 17.88
CA VAL A 140 -11.16 7.85 16.75
C VAL A 140 -11.81 8.33 15.44
N LEU A 141 -11.12 9.22 14.71
CA LEU A 141 -11.65 9.83 13.48
C LEU A 141 -12.01 8.80 12.41
N PHE A 142 -11.16 7.77 12.24
CA PHE A 142 -11.42 6.64 11.36
C PHE A 142 -11.35 5.33 12.15
N PRO A 143 -12.49 4.82 12.65
CA PRO A 143 -12.52 3.58 13.41
C PRO A 143 -12.09 2.38 12.55
N ASN A 144 -11.87 1.23 13.19
CA ASN A 144 -11.31 0.03 12.56
C ASN A 144 -12.30 -0.71 11.64
N GLU A 145 -12.98 0.03 10.76
CA GLU A 145 -13.95 -0.43 9.77
C GLU A 145 -13.26 -1.03 8.54
N PRO A 146 -13.97 -1.76 7.65
CA PRO A 146 -13.45 -2.18 6.35
C PRO A 146 -12.75 -1.02 5.61
N VAL A 147 -11.67 -1.33 4.89
CA VAL A 147 -10.83 -0.28 4.26
C VAL A 147 -11.64 0.56 3.26
N SER A 148 -12.61 -0.03 2.57
CA SER A 148 -13.55 0.67 1.70
C SER A 148 -14.39 1.73 2.44
N VAL A 149 -14.89 1.39 3.63
CA VAL A 149 -15.68 2.31 4.47
C VAL A 149 -14.81 3.44 4.98
N MET A 150 -13.60 3.13 5.46
CA MET A 150 -12.63 4.15 5.87
C MET A 150 -12.32 5.11 4.72
N LEU A 151 -12.06 4.58 3.52
CA LEU A 151 -11.74 5.40 2.35
C LEU A 151 -12.93 6.32 1.96
N ALA A 152 -14.16 5.81 2.03
CA ALA A 152 -15.36 6.61 1.80
C ALA A 152 -15.51 7.74 2.85
N GLN A 153 -15.22 7.46 4.13
CA GLN A 153 -15.21 8.48 5.19
C GLN A 153 -14.16 9.56 4.94
N MET A 154 -12.95 9.16 4.53
CA MET A 154 -11.87 10.09 4.18
C MET A 154 -12.30 11.02 3.05
N ILE A 155 -12.81 10.46 1.95
CA ILE A 155 -13.31 11.22 0.79
C ILE A 155 -14.49 12.13 1.18
N GLY A 156 -15.34 11.70 2.10
CA GLY A 156 -16.42 12.54 2.64
C GLY A 156 -15.91 13.79 3.37
N ILE A 157 -14.71 13.74 3.96
CA ILE A 157 -14.08 14.86 4.70
C ILE A 157 -13.20 15.70 3.78
N THR A 158 -12.36 15.07 2.95
CA THR A 158 -11.35 15.74 2.12
C THR A 158 -11.86 16.16 0.75
N GLY A 159 -12.99 15.60 0.30
CA GLY A 159 -13.48 15.72 -1.07
C GLY A 159 -13.01 14.58 -1.98
N PRO A 160 -13.50 14.57 -3.24
CA PRO A 160 -13.16 13.53 -4.21
C PRO A 160 -11.66 13.54 -4.54
N ILE A 161 -11.10 12.35 -4.76
CA ILE A 161 -9.70 12.19 -5.20
C ILE A 161 -9.66 12.35 -6.73
N ASP A 162 -8.68 13.10 -7.23
CA ASP A 162 -8.50 13.32 -8.66
C ASP A 162 -8.28 12.00 -9.42
N MET A 163 -8.90 11.85 -10.59
CA MET A 163 -8.81 10.61 -11.37
C MET A 163 -7.39 10.26 -11.79
N GLU A 164 -6.56 11.24 -12.11
CA GLU A 164 -5.13 11.03 -12.43
C GLU A 164 -4.37 10.36 -11.27
N ILE A 165 -4.78 10.67 -10.04
CA ILE A 165 -4.19 10.08 -8.83
C ILE A 165 -4.72 8.66 -8.65
N LEU A 166 -5.99 8.41 -8.90
CA LEU A 166 -6.58 7.07 -8.83
C LEU A 166 -5.92 6.10 -9.83
N GLU A 167 -5.68 6.54 -11.06
CA GLU A 167 -5.00 5.74 -12.09
C GLU A 167 -3.57 5.32 -11.71
N LEU A 168 -2.89 6.15 -10.93
CA LEU A 168 -1.52 5.87 -10.47
C LEU A 168 -1.48 4.86 -9.31
N GLY A 169 -2.60 4.64 -8.62
CA GLY A 169 -2.66 3.82 -7.42
C GLY A 169 -2.64 2.33 -7.76
N GLN A 170 -1.64 1.61 -7.25
CA GLN A 170 -1.51 0.17 -7.45
C GLN A 170 -2.71 -0.62 -6.90
N GLU A 171 -3.38 -0.08 -5.89
CA GLU A 171 -4.48 -0.73 -5.16
C GLU A 171 -5.84 -0.11 -5.46
N THR A 172 -5.92 0.92 -6.32
CA THR A 172 -7.16 1.65 -6.64
C THR A 172 -8.25 0.70 -7.13
N GLN A 173 -7.90 -0.24 -8.00
CA GLN A 173 -8.82 -1.21 -8.60
C GLN A 173 -9.51 -2.12 -7.56
N LYS A 174 -9.05 -2.14 -6.30
CA LYS A 174 -9.68 -2.88 -5.20
C LYS A 174 -10.83 -2.13 -4.54
N TYR A 175 -10.91 -0.81 -4.75
CA TYR A 175 -11.82 0.08 -4.03
C TYR A 175 -12.72 0.91 -4.96
N PHE A 176 -12.34 1.05 -6.23
CA PHE A 176 -13.07 1.79 -7.26
C PHE A 176 -13.41 0.89 -8.45
N THR A 177 -14.58 1.11 -9.04
CA THR A 177 -15.04 0.44 -10.28
C THR A 177 -14.40 1.12 -11.51
N ASP A 178 -14.50 0.54 -12.72
CA ASP A 178 -14.04 1.16 -13.99
C ASP A 178 -14.69 2.53 -14.27
N ASP A 179 -15.88 2.79 -13.72
CA ASP A 179 -16.55 4.10 -13.74
C ASP A 179 -16.11 5.03 -12.59
N TYR A 180 -15.07 4.64 -11.83
CA TYR A 180 -14.57 5.25 -10.60
C TYR A 180 -15.63 5.45 -9.50
N ASP A 181 -16.75 4.75 -9.60
CA ASP A 181 -17.77 4.70 -8.57
C ASP A 181 -17.32 3.77 -7.44
N HIS A 182 -17.56 4.18 -6.20
CA HIS A 182 -17.12 3.44 -5.02
C HIS A 182 -17.90 2.12 -4.92
N PHE A 183 -17.23 1.03 -4.48
CA PHE A 183 -17.96 -0.17 -4.05
C PHE A 183 -18.84 0.16 -2.83
N THR A 184 -20.10 0.49 -3.07
CA THR A 184 -21.14 0.51 -2.03
C THR A 184 -21.79 -0.87 -1.97
N GLU A 185 -21.13 -1.86 -1.35
CA GLU A 185 -21.94 -2.93 -0.75
C GLU A 185 -22.62 -2.34 0.49
N ASN A 186 -23.90 -2.00 0.28
CA ASN A 186 -24.86 -1.33 1.16
C ASN A 186 -25.00 0.17 0.91
N GLU A 187 -26.15 0.51 0.32
CA GLU A 187 -26.73 1.84 0.30
C GLU A 187 -26.60 2.52 1.67
N VAL A 188 -25.60 3.38 1.82
CA VAL A 188 -25.69 4.52 2.72
C VAL A 188 -25.63 5.73 1.83
N ARG A 189 -26.81 6.19 1.40
CA ARG A 189 -27.01 7.58 1.01
C ARG A 189 -26.53 8.43 2.19
N PHE A 190 -25.29 8.87 2.16
CA PHE A 190 -24.89 10.05 2.91
C PHE A 190 -25.67 11.19 2.28
N LEU A 191 -26.81 11.50 2.89
CA LEU A 191 -27.51 12.75 2.63
C LEU A 191 -26.48 13.86 2.79
N PHE A 192 -26.11 14.49 1.68
CA PHE A 192 -25.43 15.77 1.67
C PHE A 192 -26.33 16.78 2.38
N HIS A 193 -26.30 16.79 3.71
CA HIS A 193 -26.61 17.98 4.46
C HIS A 193 -25.32 18.77 4.52
N THR A 194 -25.24 19.76 3.64
CA THR A 194 -24.30 20.87 3.71
C THR A 194 -24.11 21.29 5.16
N CYS A 195 -22.93 21.01 5.73
CA CYS A 195 -22.51 21.61 6.98
C CYS A 195 -22.20 23.09 6.72
N SER A 196 -23.25 23.89 6.57
CA SER A 196 -23.18 25.35 6.54
C SER A 196 -23.60 25.84 7.92
N SER A 197 -22.79 25.58 8.95
CA SER A 197 -22.87 26.24 10.27
C SER A 197 -21.64 25.91 11.13
N ILE A 198 -20.44 26.25 10.67
CA ILE A 198 -19.32 26.62 11.55
C ILE A 198 -18.67 27.86 10.94
N LEU A 199 -19.37 28.99 11.07
CA LEU A 199 -18.85 30.36 11.14
C LEU A 199 -20.00 31.30 11.52
#